data_AF-A0A831KBG3-F1
#
_entry.id   AF-A0A831KBG3-F1
#
_cell.length_a   1.000
_cell.length_b   1.000
_cell.length_c   1.000
_cell.angle_alpha   90.00
_cell.angle_beta   90.00
_cell.angle_gamma   90.00
#
_symmetry.space_group_name_H-M   'P 1'
#
loop_
_entity.id
_entity.type
_entity.pdbx_description
1 polymer ?
#
loop_
_entity_poly.entity_id
_entity_poly.type
_entity_poly.pdbx_seq_one_letter_code
_entity_poly.pdbx_strand_id
1 'polypeptide(L)'
;MSRKKAGNSRKKQPVNFWKSFIFKYPSRILLSLIVITLFLTLVQCTVKSPEAPTWNTTFSVPVINRLYQMDELVEKIGQDELGIDSLGNVSFSVTETFDPIGIDTAQLTTADISFSQSEILGLVDINPPVFTPLNVSLSSITGLATALPGDSAFVDSLMFSISNNFPQIEEFSSATIATGHIDISVDNYLGVSIDTLLIQLYDRQTASVVQLDTVVQSIPDSSSYLHTMNLNGRTLSNYLRVDIAAFTPGGTVQNFSERSIQTNADFGSTITVSQAVAQVPPMPDMNFSNKLGLSLNPGEQIDSAQLGGGNIIMYVTNNSSLDATVNITVPSLELGGTTYTLSQPILGGQTININTDLANYNLIPIDDTVLIDLAVSLPGSGIDLVPINETDSFTVTASLGNLTFNSISGIISDNTTSFDNITQELTAPDGFNDISFVSAVLSLNIENGVDLPGNLACTLSASNGKVLEITG
;
A
#
# COMPACT_ATOMS: atom_id res chain seq x y z
N MET A 1 -38.40 -54.50 -27.95
CA MET A 1 -38.80 -53.07 -27.94
C MET A 1 -37.85 -52.32 -28.87
N SER A 2 -38.33 -51.86 -30.04
CA SER A 2 -38.51 -50.43 -30.40
C SER A 2 -37.16 -49.70 -30.58
N ARG A 3 -36.71 -49.21 -31.75
CA ARG A 3 -37.32 -48.30 -32.75
C ARG A 3 -36.42 -48.23 -34.02
N LYS A 4 -36.94 -48.51 -35.22
CA LYS A 4 -37.18 -47.57 -36.35
C LYS A 4 -36.35 -46.27 -36.43
N LYS A 5 -35.61 -46.09 -37.54
CA LYS A 5 -35.75 -45.06 -38.62
C LYS A 5 -34.50 -45.12 -39.53
N ALA A 6 -34.59 -45.45 -40.82
CA ALA A 6 -35.08 -44.67 -41.97
C ALA A 6 -33.95 -43.87 -42.66
N GLY A 7 -33.84 -44.01 -43.99
CA GLY A 7 -33.59 -42.85 -44.86
C GLY A 7 -32.33 -42.81 -45.73
N ASN A 8 -32.42 -43.49 -46.88
CA ASN A 8 -32.26 -42.92 -48.22
C ASN A 8 -30.88 -42.50 -48.82
N SER A 9 -30.61 -43.14 -49.95
CA SER A 9 -30.04 -42.62 -51.21
C SER A 9 -28.63 -42.00 -51.24
N ARG A 10 -27.72 -42.63 -52.01
CA ARG A 10 -27.39 -42.16 -53.37
C ARG A 10 -26.54 -43.18 -54.13
N LYS A 11 -26.98 -43.44 -55.36
CA LYS A 11 -26.30 -44.17 -56.43
C LYS A 11 -25.09 -43.37 -56.92
N LYS A 12 -24.00 -44.05 -57.27
CA LYS A 12 -23.52 -44.18 -58.67
C LYS A 12 -22.38 -45.20 -58.74
N GLN A 13 -22.52 -46.11 -59.70
CA GLN A 13 -21.66 -47.25 -59.98
C GLN A 13 -20.39 -46.87 -60.77
N PRO A 14 -19.35 -47.72 -60.71
CA PRO A 14 -18.14 -47.64 -61.53
C PRO A 14 -18.39 -48.22 -62.92
N VAL A 15 -17.70 -47.72 -63.95
CA VAL A 15 -17.71 -48.35 -65.28
C VAL A 15 -16.28 -48.69 -65.65
N ASN A 16 -15.89 -49.92 -65.32
CA ASN A 16 -14.71 -50.57 -65.89
C ASN A 16 -15.13 -51.39 -67.10
N PHE A 17 -14.51 -51.04 -68.22
CA PHE A 17 -14.82 -51.38 -69.60
C PHE A 17 -14.04 -52.63 -70.02
N TRP A 18 -14.43 -53.83 -69.55
CA TRP A 18 -13.89 -55.07 -70.12
C TRP A 18 -14.91 -56.23 -70.03
N LYS A 19 -15.13 -56.87 -71.19
CA LYS A 19 -15.67 -58.22 -71.46
C LYS A 19 -17.14 -58.34 -71.92
N SER A 20 -17.27 -58.59 -73.23
CA SER A 20 -18.31 -59.42 -73.88
C SER A 20 -17.83 -59.59 -75.35
N PHE A 21 -17.09 -60.64 -75.74
CA PHE A 21 -17.56 -62.00 -76.04
C PHE A 21 -18.82 -62.03 -76.91
N ILE A 22 -18.68 -61.83 -78.22
CA ILE A 22 -19.55 -62.34 -79.29
C ILE A 22 -18.85 -62.06 -80.64
N PHE A 23 -18.94 -63.00 -81.59
CA PHE A 23 -18.34 -62.99 -82.95
C PHE A 23 -16.92 -63.55 -83.14
N LYS A 24 -16.71 -64.81 -82.73
CA LYS A 24 -15.97 -65.76 -83.59
C LYS A 24 -16.99 -66.38 -84.56
N TYR A 25 -16.80 -66.18 -85.88
CA TYR A 25 -17.16 -67.07 -87.02
C TYR A 25 -17.55 -66.45 -88.38
N PRO A 26 -17.76 -65.13 -88.61
CA PRO A 26 -17.95 -64.63 -89.98
C PRO A 26 -16.72 -63.97 -90.62
N SER A 27 -15.58 -63.86 -89.92
CA SER A 27 -14.43 -63.04 -90.36
C SER A 27 -13.62 -63.60 -91.54
N ARG A 28 -13.81 -64.85 -91.97
CA ARG A 28 -13.05 -65.43 -93.10
C ARG A 28 -13.72 -65.29 -94.46
N ILE A 29 -15.02 -65.00 -94.53
CA ILE A 29 -15.73 -64.79 -95.81
C ILE A 29 -15.77 -63.29 -96.18
N LEU A 30 -15.83 -62.40 -95.19
CA LEU A 30 -15.75 -60.95 -95.42
C LEU A 30 -14.37 -60.52 -95.96
N LEU A 31 -13.30 -61.23 -95.58
CA LEU A 31 -11.93 -60.90 -95.97
C LEU A 31 -11.64 -61.25 -97.44
N SER A 32 -12.24 -62.32 -97.99
CA SER A 32 -12.08 -62.66 -99.42
C SER A 32 -12.87 -61.74 -100.34
N LEU A 33 -14.01 -61.19 -99.90
CA LEU A 33 -14.82 -60.29 -100.72
C LEU A 33 -14.24 -58.86 -100.70
N ILE A 34 -13.66 -58.43 -99.58
CA ILE A 34 -12.94 -57.14 -99.49
C ILE A 34 -11.69 -57.14 -100.36
N VAL A 35 -10.91 -58.24 -100.44
CA VAL A 35 -9.69 -58.29 -101.27
C VAL A 35 -10.00 -58.22 -102.77
N ILE A 36 -11.09 -58.83 -103.24
CA ILE A 36 -11.49 -58.76 -104.66
C ILE A 36 -12.04 -57.37 -105.01
N THR A 37 -12.74 -56.72 -104.08
CA THR A 37 -13.24 -55.34 -104.28
C THR A 37 -12.11 -54.30 -104.23
N LEU A 38 -11.06 -54.57 -103.44
CA LEU A 38 -9.84 -53.75 -103.38
C LEU A 38 -9.02 -53.87 -104.67
N PHE A 39 -9.02 -55.03 -105.35
CA PHE A 39 -8.26 -55.21 -106.60
C PHE A 39 -8.99 -54.62 -107.82
N LEU A 40 -10.33 -54.60 -107.84
CA LEU A 40 -11.13 -54.06 -108.95
C LEU A 40 -11.29 -52.53 -108.94
N THR A 41 -10.94 -51.84 -107.85
CA THR A 41 -11.01 -50.37 -107.75
C THR A 41 -9.66 -49.66 -108.02
N LEU A 42 -8.56 -50.41 -108.16
CA LEU A 42 -7.21 -49.86 -108.32
C LEU A 42 -6.71 -49.68 -109.77
N VAL A 43 -7.56 -49.89 -110.80
CA VAL A 43 -7.10 -49.89 -112.21
C VAL A 43 -7.79 -48.83 -113.09
N GLN A 44 -8.42 -47.80 -112.55
CA GLN A 44 -8.94 -46.70 -113.38
C GLN A 44 -8.51 -45.31 -112.88
N CYS A 45 -7.76 -44.65 -113.77
CA CYS A 45 -7.54 -43.19 -113.90
C CYS A 45 -6.26 -42.55 -113.32
N THR A 46 -5.22 -42.59 -114.16
CA THR A 46 -4.45 -41.45 -114.71
C THR A 46 -3.80 -40.43 -113.77
N VAL A 47 -2.47 -40.53 -113.72
CA VAL A 47 -1.50 -39.64 -113.05
C VAL A 47 -1.53 -38.21 -113.61
N LYS A 48 -1.72 -37.22 -112.74
CA LYS A 48 -1.51 -35.79 -112.99
C LYS A 48 -0.15 -35.40 -112.37
N SER A 49 0.74 -34.74 -113.11
CA SER A 49 2.08 -34.36 -112.62
C SER A 49 2.01 -33.41 -111.40
N PRO A 50 2.84 -33.61 -110.36
CA PRO A 50 2.74 -32.83 -109.11
C PRO A 50 3.42 -31.46 -109.21
N GLU A 51 2.73 -30.40 -108.77
CA GLU A 51 3.31 -29.09 -108.45
C GLU A 51 4.05 -29.16 -107.11
N ALA A 52 5.28 -28.65 -107.05
CA ALA A 52 6.12 -28.72 -105.86
C ALA A 52 5.61 -27.74 -104.77
N PRO A 53 5.43 -28.20 -103.52
CA PRO A 53 5.00 -27.34 -102.42
C PRO A 53 6.15 -26.43 -101.94
N THR A 54 5.88 -25.14 -101.77
CA THR A 54 6.77 -24.21 -101.06
C THR A 54 6.33 -24.10 -99.61
N TRP A 55 7.28 -24.17 -98.68
CA TRP A 55 7.06 -24.04 -97.25
C TRP A 55 8.09 -23.05 -96.69
N ASN A 56 7.62 -22.04 -95.96
CA ASN A 56 8.46 -21.17 -95.17
C ASN A 56 8.77 -21.89 -93.85
N THR A 57 10.06 -22.13 -93.58
CA THR A 57 10.52 -22.63 -92.28
C THR A 57 11.37 -21.57 -91.59
N THR A 58 11.04 -21.24 -90.36
CA THR A 58 11.91 -20.46 -89.47
C THR A 58 12.87 -21.43 -88.79
N PHE A 59 14.12 -21.41 -89.24
CA PHE A 59 15.21 -22.21 -88.67
C PHE A 59 15.92 -21.37 -87.60
N SER A 60 15.65 -21.63 -86.31
CA SER A 60 16.44 -21.04 -85.23
C SER A 60 17.79 -21.75 -85.15
N VAL A 61 18.82 -21.13 -85.73
CA VAL A 61 20.22 -21.51 -85.51
C VAL A 61 20.65 -20.92 -84.18
N PRO A 62 21.06 -21.72 -83.17
CA PRO A 62 21.75 -21.16 -82.03
C PRO A 62 23.11 -20.62 -82.51
N VAL A 63 23.27 -19.30 -82.54
CA VAL A 63 24.49 -18.63 -83.06
C VAL A 63 25.60 -18.54 -82.00
N ILE A 64 25.40 -19.11 -80.82
CA ILE A 64 26.32 -18.90 -79.71
C ILE A 64 26.63 -20.25 -79.03
N ASN A 65 27.82 -20.78 -79.30
CA ASN A 65 28.48 -21.77 -78.45
C ASN A 65 29.33 -20.99 -77.42
N ARG A 66 28.67 -20.46 -76.38
CA ARG A 66 29.34 -19.77 -75.28
C ARG A 66 29.31 -20.67 -74.07
N LEU A 67 30.50 -20.96 -73.55
CA LEU A 67 30.65 -21.61 -72.26
C LEU A 67 30.40 -20.54 -71.20
N TYR A 68 29.29 -20.65 -70.49
CA TYR A 68 29.01 -19.81 -69.32
C TYR A 68 29.72 -20.42 -68.13
N GLN A 69 30.55 -19.63 -67.47
CA GLN A 69 31.11 -19.99 -66.18
C GLN A 69 30.02 -19.87 -65.11
N MET A 70 30.12 -20.68 -64.04
CA MET A 70 29.04 -20.79 -63.05
C MET A 70 28.83 -19.48 -62.28
N ASP A 71 29.89 -18.71 -62.06
CA ASP A 71 29.86 -17.36 -61.51
C ASP A 71 29.03 -16.40 -62.38
N GLU A 72 29.21 -16.42 -63.72
CA GLU A 72 28.42 -15.63 -64.66
C GLU A 72 26.93 -16.03 -64.66
N LEU A 73 26.64 -17.30 -64.39
CA LEU A 73 25.25 -17.79 -64.27
C LEU A 73 24.60 -17.34 -62.96
N VAL A 74 25.31 -17.46 -61.84
CA VAL A 74 24.82 -17.00 -60.53
C VAL A 74 24.57 -15.49 -60.54
N GLU A 75 25.50 -14.71 -61.09
CA GLU A 75 25.34 -13.26 -61.25
C GLU A 75 24.12 -12.90 -62.14
N LYS A 76 23.86 -13.68 -63.18
CA LYS A 76 22.70 -13.46 -64.07
C LYS A 76 21.36 -13.94 -63.50
N ILE A 77 21.37 -14.92 -62.60
CA ILE A 77 20.17 -15.33 -61.86
C ILE A 77 19.73 -14.17 -60.95
N GLY A 78 20.68 -13.38 -60.43
CA GLY A 78 20.41 -12.11 -59.76
C GLY A 78 19.59 -12.25 -58.48
N GLN A 79 19.76 -13.37 -57.78
CA GLN A 79 19.16 -13.63 -56.48
C GLN A 79 20.21 -13.41 -55.40
N ASP A 80 19.86 -12.64 -54.37
CA ASP A 80 20.78 -12.22 -53.31
C ASP A 80 21.24 -13.40 -52.44
N GLU A 81 20.48 -14.50 -52.42
CA GLU A 81 20.73 -15.71 -51.65
C GLU A 81 21.77 -16.64 -52.31
N LEU A 82 22.12 -16.41 -53.58
CA LEU A 82 23.07 -17.22 -54.34
C LEU A 82 24.41 -16.49 -54.50
N GLY A 83 25.50 -17.18 -54.17
CA GLY A 83 26.85 -16.65 -54.28
C GLY A 83 27.86 -17.68 -54.74
N ILE A 84 29.11 -17.25 -54.89
CA ILE A 84 30.25 -18.11 -55.13
C ILE A 84 31.17 -18.02 -53.92
N ASP A 85 31.48 -19.17 -53.30
CA ASP A 85 32.38 -19.23 -52.17
C ASP A 85 33.85 -18.99 -52.58
N SER A 86 34.74 -18.87 -51.59
CA SER A 86 36.18 -18.66 -51.84
C SER A 86 36.89 -19.80 -52.60
N LEU A 87 36.21 -20.94 -52.80
CA LEU A 87 36.71 -22.11 -53.53
C LEU A 87 36.07 -22.25 -54.92
N GLY A 88 35.18 -21.34 -55.32
CA GLY A 88 34.51 -21.35 -56.61
C GLY A 88 33.23 -22.20 -56.67
N ASN A 89 32.70 -22.65 -55.53
CA ASN A 89 31.44 -23.40 -55.49
C ASN A 89 30.25 -22.45 -55.34
N VAL A 90 29.10 -22.88 -55.85
CA VAL A 90 27.83 -22.17 -55.61
C VAL A 90 27.43 -22.35 -54.15
N SER A 91 27.31 -21.24 -53.44
CA SER A 91 26.81 -21.17 -52.08
C SER A 91 25.39 -20.60 -52.07
N PHE A 92 24.55 -21.17 -51.22
CA PHE A 92 23.24 -20.65 -50.89
C PHE A 92 23.28 -20.14 -49.45
N SER A 93 22.92 -18.87 -49.23
CA SER A 93 22.91 -18.24 -47.92
C SER A 93 21.62 -17.47 -47.73
N VAL A 94 20.88 -17.81 -46.68
CA VAL A 94 19.70 -17.05 -46.23
C VAL A 94 20.00 -16.55 -44.84
N THR A 95 19.76 -15.25 -44.61
CA THR A 95 19.90 -14.61 -43.31
C THR A 95 18.59 -13.94 -42.96
N GLU A 96 18.02 -14.31 -41.82
CA GLU A 96 16.74 -13.78 -41.33
C GLU A 96 16.95 -13.20 -39.93
N THR A 97 16.26 -12.11 -39.64
CA THR A 97 16.22 -11.50 -38.31
C THR A 97 14.88 -11.78 -37.67
N PHE A 98 14.89 -12.27 -36.44
CA PHE A 98 13.68 -12.50 -35.65
C PHE A 98 13.28 -11.25 -34.88
N ASP A 99 11.97 -11.08 -34.65
CA ASP A 99 11.47 -10.05 -33.75
C ASP A 99 11.96 -10.29 -32.31
N PRO A 100 12.34 -9.25 -31.55
CA PRO A 100 12.73 -9.39 -30.16
C PRO A 100 11.60 -9.99 -29.33
N ILE A 101 11.95 -10.96 -28.49
CA ILE A 101 11.03 -11.53 -27.49
C ILE A 101 11.12 -10.68 -26.23
N GLY A 102 10.01 -10.03 -25.86
CA GLY A 102 9.91 -9.24 -24.63
C GLY A 102 9.55 -10.10 -23.41
N ILE A 103 10.01 -9.69 -22.23
CA ILE A 103 9.48 -10.17 -20.96
C ILE A 103 8.18 -9.42 -20.69
N ASP A 104 7.11 -10.14 -20.31
CA ASP A 104 5.86 -9.51 -19.91
C ASP A 104 6.06 -8.71 -18.61
N THR A 105 6.21 -7.39 -18.73
CA THR A 105 6.38 -6.48 -17.61
C THR A 105 5.14 -6.43 -16.71
N ALA A 106 3.98 -6.90 -17.18
CA ALA A 106 2.77 -7.00 -16.35
C ALA A 106 2.92 -8.03 -15.22
N GLN A 107 3.93 -8.90 -15.28
CA GLN A 107 4.25 -9.86 -14.22
C GLN A 107 5.12 -9.25 -13.10
N LEU A 108 5.65 -8.03 -13.28
CA LEU A 108 6.45 -7.33 -12.26
C LEU A 108 5.53 -6.57 -11.30
N THR A 109 4.85 -7.32 -10.43
CA THR A 109 3.95 -6.78 -9.40
C THR A 109 4.31 -7.35 -8.04
N THR A 110 3.92 -6.66 -6.97
CA THR A 110 3.98 -7.17 -5.59
C THR A 110 2.57 -7.23 -5.01
N ALA A 111 2.37 -8.13 -4.06
CA ALA A 111 1.14 -8.15 -3.27
C ALA A 111 0.95 -6.84 -2.50
N ASP A 112 -0.31 -6.50 -2.25
CA ASP A 112 -0.67 -5.39 -1.38
C ASP A 112 -0.24 -5.66 0.06
N ILE A 113 0.23 -4.61 0.73
CA ILE A 113 0.72 -4.67 2.10
C ILE A 113 -0.09 -3.69 2.92
N SER A 114 -0.47 -4.06 4.15
CA SER A 114 -1.21 -3.15 5.03
C SER A 114 -0.79 -3.28 6.50
N PHE A 115 -0.99 -2.21 7.26
CA PHE A 115 -0.87 -2.22 8.71
C PHE A 115 -1.98 -1.41 9.38
N SER A 116 -2.12 -1.63 10.69
CA SER A 116 -2.94 -0.84 11.59
C SER A 116 -2.18 -0.60 12.89
N GLN A 117 -2.13 0.65 13.34
CA GLN A 117 -1.55 1.05 14.62
C GLN A 117 -2.49 2.05 15.32
N SER A 118 -2.47 2.04 16.64
CA SER A 118 -3.25 2.97 17.47
C SER A 118 -2.44 3.36 18.69
N GLU A 119 -2.45 4.64 19.03
CA GLU A 119 -1.86 5.18 20.26
C GLU A 119 -2.93 5.98 21.01
N ILE A 120 -2.91 5.88 22.33
CA ILE A 120 -3.84 6.59 23.22
C ILE A 120 -3.23 7.91 23.71
N LEU A 121 -4.07 8.89 24.01
CA LEU A 121 -3.65 10.17 24.60
C LEU A 121 -3.01 9.99 25.98
N GLY A 122 -3.53 9.06 26.79
CA GLY A 122 -3.11 8.88 28.17
C GLY A 122 -3.60 9.99 29.10
N LEU A 123 -2.99 10.09 30.27
CA LEU A 123 -3.36 11.11 31.26
C LEU A 123 -3.07 12.51 30.74
N VAL A 124 -3.97 13.45 31.04
CA VAL A 124 -3.85 14.85 30.59
C VAL A 124 -3.61 15.77 31.78
N ASP A 125 -2.62 16.64 31.66
CA ASP A 125 -2.38 17.71 32.63
C ASP A 125 -3.39 18.84 32.44
N ILE A 126 -4.02 19.28 33.52
CA ILE A 126 -4.87 20.46 33.58
C ILE A 126 -4.20 21.48 34.49
N ASN A 127 -4.18 22.74 34.04
CA ASN A 127 -3.70 23.84 34.86
C ASN A 127 -4.63 24.04 36.07
N PRO A 128 -4.11 23.95 37.30
CA PRO A 128 -4.90 24.18 38.50
C PRO A 128 -5.31 25.67 38.59
N PRO A 129 -6.53 25.97 39.05
CA PRO A 129 -6.91 27.32 39.43
C PRO A 129 -6.14 27.77 40.68
N VAL A 130 -5.88 29.08 40.80
CA VAL A 130 -5.21 29.69 41.96
C VAL A 130 -6.22 30.50 42.77
N PHE A 131 -6.20 30.39 44.10
CA PHE A 131 -7.16 31.07 44.96
C PHE A 131 -6.50 32.07 45.91
N THR A 132 -7.32 33.03 46.36
CA THR A 132 -6.89 33.99 47.38
C THR A 132 -7.22 33.46 48.78
N PRO A 133 -6.28 33.53 49.74
CA PRO A 133 -6.54 33.16 51.12
C PRO A 133 -7.74 33.90 51.73
N LEU A 134 -8.55 33.19 52.53
CA LEU A 134 -9.62 33.77 53.33
C LEU A 134 -9.09 34.15 54.72
N ASN A 135 -9.29 35.40 55.13
CA ASN A 135 -9.02 35.84 56.50
C ASN A 135 -10.32 36.11 57.25
N VAL A 136 -10.53 35.43 58.37
CA VAL A 136 -11.73 35.54 59.20
C VAL A 136 -11.35 36.15 60.55
N SER A 137 -11.88 37.34 60.84
CA SER A 137 -11.68 37.98 62.14
C SER A 137 -12.38 37.20 63.25
N LEU A 138 -11.72 37.04 64.41
CA LEU A 138 -12.28 36.36 65.57
C LEU A 138 -13.63 36.99 66.00
N SER A 139 -13.77 38.32 65.86
CA SER A 139 -15.01 39.01 66.22
C SER A 139 -16.20 38.68 65.30
N SER A 140 -15.95 38.09 64.13
CA SER A 140 -16.99 37.68 63.18
C SER A 140 -17.51 36.26 63.42
N ILE A 141 -16.80 35.46 64.22
CA ILE A 141 -17.18 34.09 64.53
C ILE A 141 -18.23 34.10 65.64
N THR A 142 -19.49 33.93 65.26
CA THR A 142 -20.63 34.06 66.17
C THR A 142 -20.56 33.02 67.29
N GLY A 143 -20.68 33.48 68.53
CA GLY A 143 -20.75 32.62 69.72
C GLY A 143 -19.41 32.04 70.18
N LEU A 144 -18.30 32.36 69.51
CA LEU A 144 -16.98 31.85 69.89
C LEU A 144 -16.38 32.58 71.10
N ALA A 145 -16.69 33.87 71.26
CA ALA A 145 -16.07 34.69 72.30
C ALA A 145 -17.07 35.64 72.98
N THR A 146 -16.87 35.85 74.28
CA THR A 146 -17.57 36.84 75.10
C THR A 146 -16.62 37.99 75.44
N ALA A 147 -16.99 39.22 75.08
CA ALA A 147 -16.16 40.40 75.35
C ALA A 147 -15.96 40.65 76.86
N LEU A 148 -14.74 41.06 77.23
CA LEU A 148 -14.33 41.48 78.57
C LEU A 148 -13.97 42.98 78.56
N PRO A 149 -13.82 43.65 79.73
CA PRO A 149 -13.32 45.02 79.77
C PRO A 149 -11.90 45.13 79.18
N GLY A 150 -11.64 46.22 78.46
CA GLY A 150 -10.44 46.34 77.62
C GLY A 150 -10.63 45.67 76.27
N ASP A 151 -9.62 45.69 75.39
CA ASP A 151 -9.65 44.93 74.13
C ASP A 151 -9.33 43.44 74.39
N SER A 152 -10.16 42.81 75.22
CA SER A 152 -10.00 41.43 75.66
C SER A 152 -11.31 40.66 75.52
N ALA A 153 -11.21 39.34 75.36
CA ALA A 153 -12.36 38.45 75.37
C ALA A 153 -12.04 37.11 76.03
N PHE A 154 -13.08 36.41 76.47
CA PHE A 154 -13.01 35.00 76.83
C PHE A 154 -13.51 34.16 75.66
N VAL A 155 -12.66 33.31 75.11
CA VAL A 155 -13.00 32.35 74.05
C VAL A 155 -13.46 31.06 74.71
N ASP A 156 -14.66 30.60 74.36
CA ASP A 156 -15.23 29.36 74.89
C ASP A 156 -14.57 28.12 74.27
N SER A 157 -14.54 27.02 75.01
CA SER A 157 -14.11 25.72 74.49
C SER A 157 -15.19 25.14 73.57
N LEU A 158 -15.09 25.36 72.26
CA LEU A 158 -16.08 24.90 71.30
C LEU A 158 -15.51 24.65 69.90
N MET A 159 -16.35 24.04 69.06
CA MET A 159 -16.09 23.86 67.64
C MET A 159 -16.79 24.97 66.82
N PHE A 160 -16.05 25.63 65.95
CA PHE A 160 -16.56 26.65 65.03
C PHE A 160 -16.21 26.27 63.58
N SER A 161 -16.93 26.85 62.61
CA SER A 161 -16.76 26.50 61.20
C SER A 161 -16.40 27.71 60.33
N ILE A 162 -15.53 27.46 59.35
CA ILE A 162 -15.12 28.39 58.31
C ILE A 162 -15.40 27.73 56.97
N SER A 163 -15.93 28.48 56.02
CA SER A 163 -16.23 28.00 54.68
C SER A 163 -15.45 28.78 53.64
N ASN A 164 -14.51 28.11 52.97
CA ASN A 164 -13.74 28.62 51.84
C ASN A 164 -14.45 28.23 50.54
N ASN A 165 -15.25 29.14 50.00
CA ASN A 165 -15.86 28.95 48.69
C ASN A 165 -14.81 29.17 47.60
N PHE A 166 -14.68 28.20 46.71
CA PHE A 166 -13.86 28.37 45.52
C PHE A 166 -14.65 29.27 44.56
N PRO A 167 -14.02 30.23 43.85
CA PRO A 167 -14.62 30.79 42.65
C PRO A 167 -14.89 29.64 41.66
N GLN A 168 -15.81 29.90 40.73
CA GLN A 168 -16.07 28.93 39.67
C GLN A 168 -14.76 28.69 38.90
N ILE A 169 -14.39 27.42 38.75
CA ILE A 169 -13.21 27.02 38.00
C ILE A 169 -13.56 27.12 36.51
N GLU A 170 -12.73 27.81 35.74
CA GLU A 170 -12.98 28.06 34.31
C GLU A 170 -12.26 27.04 33.43
N GLU A 171 -11.19 26.43 33.96
CA GLU A 171 -10.32 25.49 33.27
C GLU A 171 -10.99 24.12 33.05
N PHE A 172 -11.99 23.76 33.85
CA PHE A 172 -12.80 22.56 33.63
C PHE A 172 -14.21 22.74 34.18
N SER A 173 -15.15 21.93 33.68
CA SER A 173 -16.51 21.79 34.25
C SER A 173 -16.69 20.51 35.06
N SER A 174 -15.97 19.45 34.69
CA SER A 174 -15.88 18.18 35.39
C SER A 174 -14.52 17.56 35.16
N ALA A 175 -13.90 16.98 36.19
CA ALA A 175 -12.59 16.35 36.11
C ALA A 175 -12.50 15.14 37.04
N THR A 176 -12.18 13.98 36.48
CA THR A 176 -11.80 12.77 37.22
C THR A 176 -10.29 12.75 37.38
N ILE A 177 -9.84 12.99 38.60
CA ILE A 177 -8.43 13.19 38.94
C ILE A 177 -7.72 11.84 38.99
N ALA A 178 -6.70 11.65 38.16
CA ALA A 178 -5.83 10.49 38.23
C ALA A 178 -4.76 10.69 39.33
N THR A 179 -4.07 11.83 39.27
CA THR A 179 -3.14 12.29 40.30
C THR A 179 -3.34 13.77 40.58
N GLY A 180 -3.44 14.13 41.86
CA GLY A 180 -3.62 15.52 42.29
C GLY A 180 -3.93 15.63 43.78
N HIS A 181 -3.78 16.83 44.32
CA HIS A 181 -4.10 17.13 45.71
C HIS A 181 -4.54 18.58 45.87
N ILE A 182 -5.21 18.87 46.98
CA ILE A 182 -5.45 20.22 47.47
C ILE A 182 -4.65 20.42 48.76
N ASP A 183 -3.89 21.49 48.81
CA ASP A 183 -3.18 21.95 50.00
C ASP A 183 -4.01 22.99 50.74
N ILE A 184 -4.25 22.72 52.02
CA ILE A 184 -5.06 23.55 52.92
C ILE A 184 -4.15 24.07 54.02
N SER A 185 -3.93 25.37 54.03
CA SER A 185 -3.19 26.02 55.11
C SER A 185 -4.16 26.68 56.09
N VAL A 186 -3.80 26.59 57.37
CA VAL A 186 -4.50 27.22 58.49
C VAL A 186 -3.47 27.97 59.31
N ASP A 187 -3.54 29.29 59.28
CA ASP A 187 -2.74 30.18 60.12
C ASP A 187 -3.59 30.64 61.30
N ASN A 188 -3.19 30.21 62.49
CA ASN A 188 -3.90 30.51 63.71
C ASN A 188 -3.36 31.79 64.36
N TYR A 189 -4.18 32.84 64.40
CA TYR A 189 -3.90 34.08 65.14
C TYR A 189 -5.01 34.41 66.14
N LEU A 190 -5.73 33.39 66.65
CA LEU A 190 -6.90 33.57 67.50
C LEU A 190 -6.54 33.95 68.95
N GLY A 191 -5.27 33.87 69.35
CA GLY A 191 -4.85 34.04 70.74
C GLY A 191 -5.03 32.80 71.63
N VAL A 192 -5.54 31.71 71.06
CA VAL A 192 -5.73 30.38 71.68
C VAL A 192 -5.29 29.29 70.69
N SER A 193 -4.98 28.07 71.16
CA SER A 193 -4.66 26.96 70.27
C SER A 193 -5.91 26.41 69.57
N ILE A 194 -5.68 25.70 68.46
CA ILE A 194 -6.67 24.83 67.82
C ILE A 194 -6.16 23.40 67.96
N ASP A 195 -6.95 22.49 68.54
CA ASP A 195 -6.48 21.13 68.83
C ASP A 195 -6.98 20.08 67.84
N THR A 196 -8.05 20.40 67.11
CA THR A 196 -8.62 19.48 66.11
C THR A 196 -9.21 20.26 64.95
N LEU A 197 -8.97 19.78 63.74
CA LEU A 197 -9.62 20.24 62.51
C LEU A 197 -10.43 19.09 61.89
N LEU A 198 -11.64 19.39 61.45
CA LEU A 198 -12.39 18.59 60.49
C LEU A 198 -12.39 19.35 59.17
N ILE A 199 -11.77 18.79 58.15
CA ILE A 199 -11.57 19.45 56.86
C ILE A 199 -12.38 18.68 55.81
N GLN A 200 -13.33 19.35 55.19
CA GLN A 200 -14.25 18.75 54.24
C GLN A 200 -14.16 19.45 52.88
N LEU A 201 -13.84 18.70 51.84
CA LEU A 201 -14.04 19.14 50.46
C LEU A 201 -15.45 18.76 50.01
N TYR A 202 -16.22 19.77 49.62
CA TYR A 202 -17.61 19.65 49.23
C TYR A 202 -17.81 20.13 47.79
N ASP A 203 -18.40 19.26 46.97
CA ASP A 203 -18.83 19.59 45.62
C ASP A 203 -20.24 20.18 45.71
N ARG A 204 -20.34 21.47 45.41
CA ARG A 204 -21.59 22.24 45.53
C ARG A 204 -22.53 22.03 44.36
N GLN A 205 -22.02 21.57 43.21
CA GLN A 205 -22.86 21.26 42.07
C GLN A 205 -23.58 19.93 42.26
N THR A 206 -22.86 18.91 42.76
CA THR A 206 -23.45 17.59 43.05
C THR A 206 -24.05 17.49 44.45
N ALA A 207 -23.86 18.53 45.27
CA ALA A 207 -24.26 18.60 46.67
C ALA A 207 -23.69 17.45 47.52
N SER A 208 -22.46 17.03 47.25
CA SER A 208 -21.85 15.83 47.81
C SER A 208 -20.51 16.11 48.48
N VAL A 209 -20.18 15.27 49.47
CA VAL A 209 -18.86 15.30 50.12
C VAL A 209 -17.88 14.54 49.25
N VAL A 210 -16.86 15.23 48.75
CA VAL A 210 -15.78 14.60 47.99
C VAL A 210 -14.84 13.86 48.94
N GLN A 211 -14.45 14.55 50.02
CA GLN A 211 -13.54 14.02 51.03
C GLN A 211 -13.73 14.72 52.38
N LEU A 212 -13.47 13.98 53.46
CA LEU A 212 -13.48 14.46 54.83
C LEU A 212 -12.26 13.89 55.55
N ASP A 213 -11.41 14.78 56.06
CA ASP A 213 -10.25 14.44 56.85
C ASP A 213 -10.41 14.98 58.28
N THR A 214 -9.90 14.22 59.25
CA THR A 214 -9.83 14.64 60.67
C THR A 214 -8.37 14.76 61.07
N VAL A 215 -7.97 15.93 61.51
CA VAL A 215 -6.61 16.24 61.96
C VAL A 215 -6.64 16.50 63.45
N VAL A 216 -5.98 15.63 64.22
CA VAL A 216 -5.83 15.79 65.68
C VAL A 216 -4.41 16.25 65.97
N GLN A 217 -4.16 17.53 65.67
CA GLN A 217 -2.86 18.19 65.88
C GLN A 217 -3.10 19.57 66.46
N SER A 218 -2.37 19.90 67.53
CA SER A 218 -2.44 21.24 68.12
C SER A 218 -1.69 22.24 67.23
N ILE A 219 -2.38 23.33 66.88
CA ILE A 219 -1.89 24.50 66.16
C ILE A 219 -1.88 25.65 67.18
N PRO A 220 -0.72 25.97 67.78
CA PRO A 220 -0.62 27.07 68.74
C PRO A 220 -1.00 28.42 68.14
N ASP A 221 -1.23 29.43 68.98
CA ASP A 221 -1.36 30.82 68.52
C ASP A 221 -0.09 31.24 67.75
N SER A 222 -0.29 32.10 66.76
CA SER A 222 0.77 32.60 65.85
C SER A 222 1.54 31.49 65.12
N SER A 223 0.88 30.36 64.85
CA SER A 223 1.48 29.22 64.13
C SER A 223 0.62 28.80 62.94
N SER A 224 1.27 28.16 61.96
CA SER A 224 0.64 27.67 60.74
C SER A 224 0.64 26.16 60.68
N TYR A 225 -0.37 25.60 60.03
CA TYR A 225 -0.47 24.18 59.70
C TYR A 225 -0.82 24.00 58.23
N LEU A 226 -0.19 23.03 57.58
CA LEU A 226 -0.45 22.66 56.19
C LEU A 226 -0.98 21.23 56.15
N HIS A 227 -2.15 21.05 55.55
CA HIS A 227 -2.78 19.76 55.33
C HIS A 227 -2.90 19.48 53.84
N THR A 228 -2.49 18.30 53.41
CA THR A 228 -2.60 17.89 52.00
C THR A 228 -3.70 16.83 51.86
N MET A 229 -4.72 17.16 51.07
CA MET A 229 -5.86 16.29 50.76
C MET A 229 -5.64 15.62 49.39
N ASN A 230 -5.52 14.29 49.37
CA ASN A 230 -5.33 13.51 48.14
C ASN A 230 -6.62 13.39 47.32
N LEU A 231 -6.59 13.74 46.03
CA LEU A 231 -7.75 13.72 45.15
C LEU A 231 -7.78 12.54 44.17
N ASN A 232 -6.83 11.61 44.24
CA ASN A 232 -6.71 10.50 43.29
C ASN A 232 -8.01 9.67 43.25
N GLY A 233 -8.52 9.42 42.04
CA GLY A 233 -9.75 8.69 41.78
C GLY A 233 -11.03 9.46 42.10
N ARG A 234 -10.95 10.75 42.47
CA ARG A 234 -12.12 11.59 42.74
C ARG A 234 -12.56 12.32 41.48
N THR A 235 -13.87 12.48 41.33
CA THR A 235 -14.45 13.34 40.30
C THR A 235 -14.92 14.63 40.95
N LEU A 236 -14.50 15.76 40.37
CA LEU A 236 -14.78 17.11 40.84
C LEU A 236 -15.59 17.86 39.79
N SER A 237 -16.62 18.59 40.23
CA SER A 237 -17.17 19.68 39.43
C SER A 237 -16.31 20.94 39.53
N ASN A 238 -16.68 21.97 38.77
CA ASN A 238 -16.06 23.29 38.83
C ASN A 238 -16.61 24.20 39.94
N TYR A 239 -17.43 23.65 40.83
CA TYR A 239 -18.05 24.40 41.91
C TYR A 239 -17.78 23.73 43.26
N LEU A 240 -16.66 24.11 43.87
CA LEU A 240 -16.14 23.49 45.09
C LEU A 240 -16.19 24.43 46.30
N ARG A 241 -16.12 23.86 47.49
CA ARG A 241 -15.93 24.56 48.75
C ARG A 241 -15.17 23.66 49.73
N VAL A 242 -14.28 24.27 50.50
CA VAL A 242 -13.64 23.62 51.64
C VAL A 242 -14.27 24.16 52.92
N ASP A 243 -14.88 23.27 53.71
CA ASP A 243 -15.41 23.57 55.03
C ASP A 243 -14.41 23.08 56.09
N ILE A 244 -14.02 23.96 57.00
CA ILE A 244 -13.08 23.69 58.09
C ILE A 244 -13.83 23.89 59.40
N ALA A 245 -14.04 22.82 60.16
CA ALA A 245 -14.50 22.92 61.55
C ALA A 245 -13.30 22.80 62.50
N ALA A 246 -13.03 23.83 63.27
CA ALA A 246 -11.90 23.92 64.18
C ALA A 246 -12.39 23.87 65.63
N PHE A 247 -11.77 23.00 66.43
CA PHE A 247 -11.98 22.92 67.88
C PHE A 247 -10.87 23.67 68.61
N THR A 248 -11.25 24.58 69.49
CA THR A 248 -10.33 25.26 70.41
C THR A 248 -10.68 24.91 71.86
N PRO A 249 -9.68 24.70 72.74
CA PRO A 249 -9.91 24.50 74.17
C PRO A 249 -10.34 25.78 74.92
N GLY A 250 -10.35 26.94 74.23
CA GLY A 250 -10.73 28.23 74.81
C GLY A 250 -9.65 28.86 75.70
N GLY A 251 -9.94 30.07 76.18
CA GLY A 251 -9.02 30.85 77.02
C GLY A 251 -9.26 32.35 76.98
N THR A 252 -8.51 33.10 77.78
CA THR A 252 -8.54 34.57 77.76
C THR A 252 -7.62 35.10 76.68
N VAL A 253 -8.17 35.93 75.80
CA VAL A 253 -7.47 36.54 74.66
C VAL A 253 -7.33 38.05 74.84
N GLN A 254 -6.15 38.56 74.50
CA GLN A 254 -5.80 39.98 74.48
C GLN A 254 -5.71 40.48 73.03
N ASN A 255 -5.90 41.79 72.85
CA ASN A 255 -6.02 42.46 71.54
C ASN A 255 -7.10 41.79 70.68
N PHE A 256 -8.27 41.52 71.27
CA PHE A 256 -9.34 40.74 70.66
C PHE A 256 -9.72 41.25 69.26
N SER A 257 -9.74 42.57 69.08
CA SER A 257 -10.06 43.21 67.80
C SER A 257 -9.08 42.91 66.65
N GLU A 258 -7.85 42.49 66.97
CA GLU A 258 -6.79 42.21 66.00
C GLU A 258 -6.65 40.69 65.69
N ARG A 259 -7.38 39.83 66.39
CA ARG A 259 -7.25 38.37 66.28
C ARG A 259 -8.02 37.83 65.09
N SER A 260 -7.43 36.85 64.41
CA SER A 260 -8.03 36.24 63.24
C SER A 260 -7.57 34.79 63.06
N ILE A 261 -8.20 34.13 62.10
CA ILE A 261 -7.72 32.88 61.54
C ILE A 261 -7.71 33.06 60.03
N GLN A 262 -6.59 32.71 59.42
CA GLN A 262 -6.45 32.75 57.98
C GLN A 262 -6.40 31.31 57.48
N THR A 263 -7.14 31.05 56.40
CA THR A 263 -7.18 29.75 55.77
C THR A 263 -7.05 29.91 54.27
N ASN A 264 -6.27 29.05 53.64
CA ASN A 264 -6.16 29.00 52.19
C ASN A 264 -6.33 27.57 51.72
N ALA A 265 -6.88 27.39 50.52
CA ALA A 265 -7.03 26.09 49.89
C ALA A 265 -6.67 26.23 48.42
N ASP A 266 -5.57 25.61 47.99
CA ASP A 266 -5.08 25.64 46.62
C ASP A 266 -4.89 24.24 46.09
N PHE A 267 -5.07 24.05 44.79
CA PHE A 267 -4.60 22.82 44.16
C PHE A 267 -3.07 22.81 44.14
N GLY A 268 -2.49 21.62 44.26
CA GLY A 268 -1.06 21.44 44.01
C GLY A 268 -0.67 21.89 42.60
N SER A 269 0.64 22.02 42.35
CA SER A 269 1.18 22.63 41.11
C SER A 269 0.74 21.95 39.79
N THR A 270 0.21 20.72 39.84
CA THR A 270 -0.23 19.99 38.64
C THR A 270 -1.34 19.01 39.00
N ILE A 271 -2.39 18.99 38.18
CA ILE A 271 -3.47 18.00 38.27
C ILE A 271 -3.47 17.21 36.98
N THR A 272 -3.31 15.89 37.08
CA THR A 272 -3.52 14.97 35.95
C THR A 272 -4.92 14.36 36.02
N VAL A 273 -5.61 14.26 34.89
CA VAL A 273 -6.93 13.65 34.80
C VAL A 273 -6.93 12.42 33.90
N SER A 274 -7.79 11.46 34.23
CA SER A 274 -8.12 10.33 33.34
C SER A 274 -9.35 10.63 32.46
N GLN A 275 -10.19 11.58 32.87
CA GLN A 275 -11.34 12.04 32.11
C GLN A 275 -11.71 13.45 32.56
N ALA A 276 -12.03 14.35 31.63
CA ALA A 276 -12.51 15.68 31.97
C ALA A 276 -13.33 16.32 30.84
N VAL A 277 -14.03 17.39 31.16
CA VAL A 277 -14.49 18.40 30.21
C VAL A 277 -13.76 19.68 30.56
N ALA A 278 -12.65 19.94 29.85
CA ALA A 278 -11.61 20.88 30.27
C ALA A 278 -10.98 21.64 29.11
N GLN A 279 -10.32 22.76 29.46
CA GLN A 279 -9.34 23.42 28.63
C GLN A 279 -8.07 22.56 28.63
N VAL A 280 -7.68 22.09 27.46
CA VAL A 280 -6.54 21.20 27.30
C VAL A 280 -5.35 22.02 26.82
N PRO A 281 -4.24 22.06 27.58
CA PRO A 281 -3.03 22.72 27.11
C PRO A 281 -2.41 21.97 25.92
N PRO A 282 -1.46 22.58 25.18
CA PRO A 282 -0.69 21.85 24.17
C PRO A 282 -0.08 20.58 24.75
N MET A 283 -0.23 19.47 24.05
CA MET A 283 0.28 18.16 24.47
C MET A 283 1.56 17.81 23.69
N PRO A 284 2.42 16.93 24.23
CA PRO A 284 3.54 16.37 23.47
C PRO A 284 3.05 15.70 22.19
N ASP A 285 3.83 15.81 21.12
CA ASP A 285 3.52 15.16 19.85
C ASP A 285 3.52 13.63 20.04
N MET A 286 2.51 12.96 19.47
CA MET A 286 2.46 11.50 19.41
C MET A 286 3.17 11.01 18.17
N ASN A 287 4.12 10.11 18.34
CA ASN A 287 4.93 9.58 17.24
C ASN A 287 4.61 8.10 17.02
N PHE A 288 4.35 7.77 15.76
CA PHE A 288 4.06 6.44 15.25
C PHE A 288 5.16 6.13 14.24
N SER A 289 5.76 4.95 14.35
CA SER A 289 6.72 4.48 13.36
C SER A 289 6.41 3.03 13.08
N ASN A 290 6.21 2.70 11.81
CA ASN A 290 5.91 1.34 11.42
C ASN A 290 6.64 0.93 10.15
N LYS A 291 6.98 -0.35 10.09
CA LYS A 291 7.68 -0.98 8.97
C LYS A 291 6.71 -1.90 8.24
N LEU A 292 6.44 -1.58 6.98
CA LEU A 292 5.72 -2.45 6.08
C LEU A 292 6.69 -3.36 5.34
N GLY A 293 6.70 -4.65 5.67
CA GLY A 293 7.49 -5.63 4.93
C GLY A 293 6.98 -5.79 3.51
N LEU A 294 7.87 -5.68 2.53
CA LEU A 294 7.60 -6.05 1.16
C LEU A 294 7.36 -7.56 1.10
N SER A 295 6.30 -7.99 0.42
CA SER A 295 5.96 -9.42 0.31
C SER A 295 6.83 -10.09 -0.76
N LEU A 296 8.12 -10.24 -0.48
CA LEU A 296 9.12 -10.85 -1.36
C LEU A 296 9.31 -12.35 -1.06
N ASN A 297 9.75 -13.13 -2.04
CA ASN A 297 10.11 -14.53 -1.80
C ASN A 297 11.43 -14.63 -0.99
N PRO A 298 11.68 -15.74 -0.27
CA PRO A 298 12.94 -15.92 0.44
C PRO A 298 14.17 -15.81 -0.48
N GLY A 299 15.07 -14.88 -0.16
CA GLY A 299 16.28 -14.61 -0.93
C GLY A 299 16.12 -13.51 -1.98
N GLU A 300 14.92 -12.99 -2.19
CA GLU A 300 14.70 -11.76 -2.95
C GLU A 300 14.91 -10.54 -2.07
N GLN A 301 15.38 -9.47 -2.69
CA GLN A 301 15.65 -8.18 -2.08
C GLN A 301 15.44 -7.08 -3.11
N ILE A 302 14.83 -5.97 -2.72
CA ILE A 302 14.78 -4.76 -3.55
C ILE A 302 15.74 -3.74 -2.96
N ASP A 303 16.75 -3.32 -3.72
CA ASP A 303 17.66 -2.25 -3.30
C ASP A 303 17.10 -0.87 -3.69
N SER A 304 16.57 -0.78 -4.92
CA SER A 304 15.85 0.39 -5.38
C SER A 304 14.92 0.02 -6.54
N ALA A 305 13.80 0.74 -6.67
CA ALA A 305 12.91 0.55 -7.81
C ALA A 305 12.27 1.88 -8.23
N GLN A 306 12.15 2.09 -9.54
CA GLN A 306 11.36 3.19 -10.08
C GLN A 306 9.94 2.69 -10.32
N LEU A 307 8.97 3.30 -9.65
CA LEU A 307 7.57 2.90 -9.72
C LEU A 307 6.92 3.44 -11.01
N GLY A 308 6.30 2.54 -11.76
CA GLY A 308 5.44 2.88 -12.91
C GLY A 308 4.05 3.34 -12.48
N GLY A 309 3.61 2.90 -11.30
CA GLY A 309 2.32 3.23 -10.73
C GLY A 309 2.07 2.48 -9.42
N GLY A 310 1.00 2.84 -8.74
CA GLY A 310 0.57 2.26 -7.47
C GLY A 310 0.07 3.34 -6.52
N ASN A 311 -0.38 2.94 -5.35
CA ASN A 311 -0.97 3.87 -4.40
C ASN A 311 -0.57 3.57 -2.96
N ILE A 312 -0.32 4.62 -2.20
CA ILE A 312 -0.36 4.58 -0.73
C ILE A 312 -1.70 5.15 -0.28
N ILE A 313 -2.47 4.34 0.43
CA ILE A 313 -3.74 4.73 1.05
C ILE A 313 -3.56 4.72 2.55
N MET A 314 -3.88 5.83 3.22
CA MET A 314 -3.81 5.95 4.67
C MET A 314 -5.14 6.47 5.20
N TYR A 315 -5.72 5.77 6.17
CA TYR A 315 -6.81 6.27 6.98
C TYR A 315 -6.26 6.65 8.35
N VAL A 316 -6.35 7.94 8.67
CA VAL A 316 -6.02 8.47 9.99
C VAL A 316 -7.31 8.88 10.67
N THR A 317 -7.62 8.24 11.79
CA THR A 317 -8.80 8.49 12.60
C THR A 317 -8.39 9.12 13.92
N ASN A 318 -8.93 10.31 14.20
CA ASN A 318 -8.85 10.97 15.49
C ASN A 318 -10.09 10.59 16.30
N ASN A 319 -9.91 9.74 17.31
CA ASN A 319 -10.98 9.35 18.25
C ASN A 319 -11.03 10.26 19.48
N SER A 320 -10.27 11.36 19.51
CA SER A 320 -10.35 12.39 20.56
C SER A 320 -11.23 13.56 20.13
N SER A 321 -11.54 14.45 21.07
CA SER A 321 -12.21 15.73 20.78
C SER A 321 -11.23 16.86 20.42
N LEU A 322 -9.93 16.59 20.39
CA LEU A 322 -8.90 17.59 20.13
C LEU A 322 -8.59 17.67 18.65
N ASP A 323 -8.58 18.88 18.10
CA ASP A 323 -8.04 19.11 16.76
C ASP A 323 -6.53 18.86 16.74
N ALA A 324 -6.02 18.32 15.64
CA ALA A 324 -4.62 17.98 15.50
C ALA A 324 -4.09 18.26 14.08
N THR A 325 -2.77 18.24 13.94
CA THR A 325 -2.10 18.19 12.64
C THR A 325 -1.31 16.91 12.52
N VAL A 326 -1.55 16.14 11.46
CA VAL A 326 -0.84 14.90 11.17
C VAL A 326 0.26 15.19 10.18
N ASN A 327 1.49 14.87 10.55
CA ASN A 327 2.67 14.95 9.70
C ASN A 327 3.12 13.54 9.37
N ILE A 328 3.16 13.20 8.08
CA ILE A 328 3.52 11.88 7.59
C ILE A 328 4.82 12.01 6.81
N THR A 329 5.75 11.09 7.04
CA THR A 329 6.98 10.93 6.28
C THR A 329 7.10 9.47 5.88
N VAL A 330 7.43 9.19 4.62
CA VAL A 330 7.73 7.85 4.14
C VAL A 330 9.15 7.87 3.56
N PRO A 331 10.19 7.65 4.39
CA PRO A 331 11.58 7.76 3.98
C PRO A 331 11.95 6.89 2.77
N SER A 332 11.28 5.76 2.63
CA SER A 332 11.51 4.81 1.54
C SER A 332 10.90 5.23 0.19
N LEU A 333 10.18 6.36 0.12
CA LEU A 333 9.58 6.86 -1.11
C LEU A 333 10.13 8.25 -1.44
N GLU A 334 10.69 8.39 -2.64
CA GLU A 334 11.24 9.67 -3.11
C GLU A 334 10.70 10.05 -4.48
N LEU A 335 10.37 11.34 -4.68
CA LEU A 335 10.07 11.90 -5.99
C LEU A 335 11.13 12.93 -6.34
N GLY A 336 11.91 12.67 -7.39
CA GLY A 336 13.01 13.55 -7.79
C GLY A 336 14.08 13.74 -6.69
N GLY A 337 14.32 12.72 -5.87
CA GLY A 337 15.25 12.75 -4.73
C GLY A 337 14.73 13.46 -3.49
N THR A 338 13.44 13.83 -3.45
CA THR A 338 12.78 14.38 -2.26
C THR A 338 11.87 13.34 -1.64
N THR A 339 12.08 13.05 -0.35
CA THR A 339 11.25 12.12 0.42
C THR A 339 9.78 12.53 0.43
N TYR A 340 8.88 11.54 0.38
CA TYR A 340 7.46 11.76 0.54
C TYR A 340 7.15 12.29 1.94
N THR A 341 6.57 13.49 1.99
CA THR A 341 6.07 14.11 3.23
C THR A 341 4.70 14.74 3.00
N LEU A 342 3.81 14.63 3.97
CA LEU A 342 2.48 15.25 3.96
C LEU A 342 2.16 15.85 5.33
N SER A 343 1.57 17.04 5.35
CA SER A 343 1.03 17.66 6.56
C SER A 343 -0.45 17.98 6.33
N GLN A 344 -1.32 17.44 7.18
CA GLN A 344 -2.77 17.58 7.03
C GLN A 344 -3.45 17.83 8.40
N PRO A 345 -4.28 18.88 8.53
CA PRO A 345 -5.13 19.03 9.71
C PRO A 345 -6.20 17.94 9.78
N ILE A 346 -6.52 17.50 11.00
CA ILE A 346 -7.58 16.56 11.32
C ILE A 346 -8.37 17.09 12.54
N LEU A 347 -9.68 17.22 12.39
CA LEU A 347 -10.55 17.68 13.47
C LEU A 347 -10.83 16.56 14.49
N GLY A 348 -11.27 16.93 15.68
CA GLY A 348 -11.78 15.99 16.68
C GLY A 348 -12.88 15.08 16.12
N GLY A 349 -12.79 13.77 16.37
CA GLY A 349 -13.73 12.77 15.89
C GLY A 349 -13.69 12.49 14.38
N GLN A 350 -12.75 13.08 13.63
CA GLN A 350 -12.68 12.95 12.18
C GLN A 350 -11.86 11.72 11.76
N THR A 351 -12.20 11.16 10.58
CA THR A 351 -11.28 10.31 9.81
C THR A 351 -10.94 10.98 8.50
N ILE A 352 -9.65 11.05 8.17
CA ILE A 352 -9.16 11.50 6.86
C ILE A 352 -8.68 10.29 6.05
N ASN A 353 -8.93 10.33 4.74
CA ASN A 353 -8.40 9.37 3.79
C ASN A 353 -7.38 10.08 2.90
N ILE A 354 -6.14 9.63 2.97
CA ILE A 354 -5.04 10.12 2.16
C ILE A 354 -4.77 9.05 1.11
N ASN A 355 -4.94 9.39 -0.16
CA ASN A 355 -4.64 8.51 -1.27
C ASN A 355 -3.66 9.22 -2.19
N THR A 356 -2.42 8.72 -2.23
CA THR A 356 -1.36 9.28 -3.08
C THR A 356 -0.98 8.29 -4.16
N ASP A 357 -1.02 8.75 -5.41
CA ASP A 357 -0.46 8.04 -6.57
C ASP A 357 1.07 8.06 -6.51
N LEU A 358 1.66 6.87 -6.68
CA LEU A 358 3.09 6.64 -6.58
C LEU A 358 3.78 6.54 -7.94
N ALA A 359 3.11 6.86 -9.04
CA ALA A 359 3.75 6.93 -10.36
C ALA A 359 4.99 7.85 -10.34
N ASN A 360 6.11 7.34 -10.84
CA ASN A 360 7.43 8.00 -10.90
C ASN A 360 8.16 8.17 -9.57
N TYR A 361 7.62 7.66 -8.46
CA TYR A 361 8.39 7.60 -7.22
C TYR A 361 9.50 6.54 -7.32
N ASN A 362 10.60 6.79 -6.63
CA ASN A 362 11.62 5.80 -6.34
C ASN A 362 11.30 5.17 -4.98
N LEU A 363 11.20 3.85 -4.97
CA LEU A 363 11.11 3.04 -3.77
C LEU A 363 12.53 2.61 -3.38
N ILE A 364 12.97 3.01 -2.19
CA ILE A 364 14.28 2.66 -1.61
C ILE A 364 13.98 2.05 -0.23
N PRO A 365 13.68 0.74 -0.16
CA PRO A 365 13.33 0.11 1.09
C PRO A 365 14.56 -0.07 1.98
N ILE A 366 14.33 -0.16 3.29
CA ILE A 366 15.38 -0.47 4.27
C ILE A 366 15.10 -1.88 4.79
N ASP A 367 16.00 -2.82 4.55
CA ASP A 367 15.83 -4.24 4.88
C ASP A 367 14.50 -4.82 4.33
N ASP A 368 14.19 -4.53 3.05
CA ASP A 368 12.93 -4.89 2.38
C ASP A 368 11.66 -4.38 3.08
N THR A 369 11.78 -3.29 3.83
CA THR A 369 10.65 -2.62 4.48
C THR A 369 10.45 -1.20 3.99
N VAL A 370 9.18 -0.79 3.88
CA VAL A 370 8.75 0.59 3.71
C VAL A 370 8.47 1.18 5.08
N LEU A 371 9.28 2.14 5.49
CA LEU A 371 9.10 2.84 6.75
C LEU A 371 8.06 3.96 6.58
N ILE A 372 7.05 3.99 7.43
CA ILE A 372 6.05 5.06 7.49
C ILE A 372 6.10 5.65 8.90
N ASP A 373 6.56 6.90 8.97
CA ASP A 373 6.62 7.69 10.20
C ASP A 373 5.48 8.70 10.20
N LEU A 374 4.79 8.79 11.33
CA LEU A 374 3.68 9.71 11.52
C LEU A 374 3.81 10.41 12.87
N ALA A 375 3.70 11.73 12.86
CA ALA A 375 3.73 12.57 14.05
C ALA A 375 2.42 13.38 14.12
N VAL A 376 1.69 13.21 15.21
CA VAL A 376 0.45 13.97 15.49
C VAL A 376 0.78 15.08 16.46
N SER A 377 0.61 16.32 15.99
CA SER A 377 0.77 17.50 16.82
C SER A 377 -0.56 17.98 17.38
N LEU A 378 -0.60 18.17 18.70
CA LEU A 378 -1.78 18.49 19.49
C LEU A 378 -1.63 19.89 20.12
N PRO A 379 -2.14 20.95 19.48
CA PRO A 379 -2.01 22.32 19.99
C PRO A 379 -2.84 22.60 21.25
N GLY A 380 -3.68 21.66 21.71
CA GLY A 380 -4.64 21.86 22.79
C GLY A 380 -5.96 22.49 22.31
N SER A 381 -6.87 22.79 23.24
CA SER A 381 -8.19 23.37 22.95
C SER A 381 -8.27 24.88 23.19
N GLY A 382 -7.18 25.53 23.59
CA GLY A 382 -7.19 26.94 23.96
C GLY A 382 -8.11 27.19 25.16
N ILE A 383 -9.12 28.05 24.98
CA ILE A 383 -10.09 28.37 26.03
C ILE A 383 -11.34 27.47 26.00
N ASP A 384 -11.49 26.64 24.97
CA ASP A 384 -12.68 25.83 24.79
C ASP A 384 -12.63 24.60 25.70
N LEU A 385 -13.76 24.33 26.36
CA LEU A 385 -13.95 23.13 27.17
C LEU A 385 -14.32 21.96 26.28
N VAL A 386 -13.41 21.00 26.15
CA VAL A 386 -13.62 19.80 25.33
C VAL A 386 -13.63 18.54 26.20
N PRO A 387 -14.47 17.53 25.88
CA PRO A 387 -14.42 16.26 26.57
C PRO A 387 -13.16 15.49 26.16
N ILE A 388 -12.41 15.03 27.16
CA ILE A 388 -11.23 14.20 26.99
C ILE A 388 -11.33 12.94 27.86
N ASN A 389 -10.73 11.87 27.36
CA ASN A 389 -10.54 10.62 28.07
C ASN A 389 -9.12 10.09 27.86
N GLU A 390 -8.54 9.44 28.85
CA GLU A 390 -7.22 8.82 28.75
C GLU A 390 -7.12 7.74 27.67
N THR A 391 -8.27 7.17 27.27
CA THR A 391 -8.39 6.16 26.21
C THR A 391 -8.72 6.74 24.84
N ASP A 392 -8.91 8.06 24.74
CA ASP A 392 -9.00 8.73 23.44
C ASP A 392 -7.73 8.40 22.64
N SER A 393 -7.85 8.21 21.32
CA SER A 393 -6.77 7.63 20.52
C SER A 393 -6.66 8.22 19.14
N PHE A 394 -5.49 8.06 18.55
CA PHE A 394 -5.27 8.24 17.12
C PHE A 394 -4.96 6.88 16.51
N THR A 395 -5.71 6.51 15.49
CA THR A 395 -5.56 5.24 14.78
C THR A 395 -5.16 5.51 13.36
N VAL A 396 -4.12 4.81 12.91
CA VAL A 396 -3.60 4.91 11.55
C VAL A 396 -3.65 3.53 10.94
N THR A 397 -4.30 3.43 9.79
CA THR A 397 -4.17 2.27 8.91
C THR A 397 -3.55 2.74 7.63
N ALA A 398 -2.55 2.03 7.13
CA ALA A 398 -1.98 2.32 5.83
C ALA A 398 -1.93 1.05 5.00
N SER A 399 -2.07 1.22 3.69
CA SER A 399 -1.78 0.18 2.73
C SER A 399 -0.99 0.74 1.56
N LEU A 400 -0.10 -0.10 1.06
CA LEU A 400 0.63 0.09 -0.17
C LEU A 400 0.15 -0.96 -1.14
N GLY A 401 -0.38 -0.56 -2.29
CA GLY A 401 -1.00 -1.50 -3.21
C GLY A 401 -0.91 -1.10 -4.66
N ASN A 402 -1.22 -2.07 -5.53
CA ASN A 402 -1.15 -1.94 -6.99
C ASN A 402 0.22 -1.46 -7.50
N LEU A 403 1.31 -1.82 -6.81
CA LEU A 403 2.64 -1.41 -7.21
C LEU A 403 3.05 -2.07 -8.53
N THR A 404 3.48 -1.23 -9.46
CA THR A 404 4.09 -1.63 -10.73
C THR A 404 5.43 -0.92 -10.89
N PHE A 405 6.37 -1.54 -11.59
CA PHE A 405 7.74 -1.07 -11.66
C PHE A 405 8.15 -0.76 -13.10
N ASN A 406 8.74 0.40 -13.33
CA ASN A 406 9.43 0.73 -14.58
C ASN A 406 10.83 0.09 -14.61
N SER A 407 11.51 0.04 -13.46
CA SER A 407 12.80 -0.63 -13.29
C SER A 407 12.99 -1.06 -11.85
N ILE A 408 13.68 -2.18 -11.63
CA ILE A 408 14.03 -2.71 -10.30
C ILE A 408 15.54 -3.00 -10.28
N SER A 409 16.19 -2.70 -9.16
CA SER A 409 17.54 -3.13 -8.83
C SER A 409 17.47 -3.89 -7.50
N GLY A 410 18.09 -5.06 -7.45
CA GLY A 410 18.08 -5.93 -6.29
C GLY A 410 18.37 -7.38 -6.65
N ILE A 411 18.00 -8.30 -5.75
CA ILE A 411 18.10 -9.74 -5.95
C ILE A 411 16.70 -10.26 -6.25
N ILE A 412 16.50 -10.82 -7.45
CA ILE A 412 15.22 -11.41 -7.86
C ILE A 412 15.47 -12.89 -8.12
N SER A 413 14.55 -13.76 -7.70
CA SER A 413 14.68 -15.20 -7.92
C SER A 413 14.68 -15.52 -9.41
N ASP A 414 15.34 -16.63 -9.78
CA ASP A 414 15.32 -17.17 -11.13
C ASP A 414 13.87 -17.35 -11.59
N ASN A 415 13.51 -16.72 -12.71
CA ASN A 415 12.20 -16.88 -13.32
C ASN A 415 12.32 -17.57 -14.68
N THR A 416 11.44 -18.51 -14.97
CA THR A 416 11.41 -19.24 -16.25
C THR A 416 10.29 -18.67 -17.10
N THR A 417 10.63 -18.06 -18.23
CA THR A 417 9.66 -17.63 -19.23
C THR A 417 9.80 -18.44 -20.50
N SER A 418 8.70 -18.63 -21.23
CA SER A 418 8.68 -19.31 -22.53
C SER A 418 8.13 -18.36 -23.58
N PHE A 419 8.66 -18.45 -24.80
CA PHE A 419 8.14 -17.72 -25.94
C PHE A 419 7.53 -18.68 -26.95
N ASP A 420 6.64 -18.14 -27.80
CA ASP A 420 5.97 -18.92 -28.82
C ASP A 420 6.95 -19.48 -29.85
N ASN A 421 6.63 -20.65 -30.40
CA ASN A 421 7.44 -21.25 -31.46
C ASN A 421 7.49 -20.34 -32.68
N ILE A 422 8.71 -20.03 -33.12
CA ILE A 422 8.94 -19.31 -34.37
C ILE A 422 9.11 -20.35 -35.49
N THR A 423 8.30 -20.25 -36.54
CA THR A 423 8.41 -21.11 -37.73
C THR A 423 8.86 -20.27 -38.91
N GLN A 424 9.96 -20.68 -39.54
CA GLN A 424 10.47 -20.07 -40.77
C GLN A 424 10.45 -21.08 -41.91
N GLU A 425 9.81 -20.72 -43.02
CA GLU A 425 9.87 -21.49 -44.25
C GLU A 425 11.07 -21.04 -45.09
N LEU A 426 12.01 -21.94 -45.30
CA LEU A 426 13.15 -21.70 -46.19
C LEU A 426 12.79 -22.17 -47.60
N THR A 427 12.70 -21.24 -48.54
CA THR A 427 12.43 -21.57 -49.95
C THR A 427 13.75 -21.63 -50.71
N ALA A 428 13.98 -22.74 -51.41
CA ALA A 428 15.12 -22.86 -52.31
C ALA A 428 14.91 -21.97 -53.56
N PRO A 429 15.98 -21.38 -54.11
CA PRO A 429 15.98 -20.70 -55.40
C PRO A 429 15.27 -21.48 -56.52
N ASP A 430 14.58 -20.76 -57.40
CA ASP A 430 13.94 -21.35 -58.57
C ASP A 430 14.95 -22.12 -59.44
N GLY A 431 14.61 -23.36 -59.81
CA GLY A 431 15.46 -24.22 -60.64
C GLY A 431 16.37 -25.17 -59.87
N PHE A 432 16.35 -25.13 -58.53
CA PHE A 432 17.18 -25.96 -57.65
C PHE A 432 16.42 -27.13 -56.97
N ASN A 433 15.45 -27.72 -57.67
CA ASN A 433 14.55 -28.75 -57.09
C ASN A 433 15.21 -30.12 -56.84
N ASP A 434 16.37 -30.40 -57.43
CA ASP A 434 17.06 -31.71 -57.37
C ASP A 434 18.54 -31.60 -56.96
N ILE A 435 18.94 -30.54 -56.26
CA ILE A 435 20.30 -30.40 -55.75
C ILE A 435 20.47 -31.04 -54.36
N SER A 436 21.65 -31.61 -54.14
CA SER A 436 22.11 -32.07 -52.83
C SER A 436 23.22 -31.16 -52.34
N PHE A 437 23.08 -30.67 -51.10
CA PHE A 437 24.13 -29.88 -50.46
C PHE A 437 25.31 -30.79 -50.09
N VAL A 438 26.52 -30.41 -50.52
CA VAL A 438 27.76 -31.07 -50.08
C VAL A 438 28.02 -30.75 -48.59
N SER A 439 27.68 -29.55 -48.16
CA SER A 439 27.70 -29.11 -46.76
C SER A 439 26.62 -28.06 -46.53
N ALA A 440 25.96 -28.13 -45.37
CA ALA A 440 25.05 -27.11 -44.90
C ALA A 440 25.50 -26.67 -43.50
N VAL A 441 25.60 -25.36 -43.28
CA VAL A 441 25.94 -24.77 -42.00
C VAL A 441 24.76 -23.90 -41.56
N LEU A 442 24.26 -24.16 -40.37
CA LEU A 442 23.30 -23.28 -39.70
C LEU A 442 24.05 -22.52 -38.61
N SER A 443 23.97 -21.20 -38.65
CA SER A 443 24.47 -20.33 -37.59
C SER A 443 23.29 -19.63 -36.94
N LEU A 444 23.13 -19.80 -35.64
CA LEU A 444 22.13 -19.10 -34.83
C LEU A 444 22.86 -18.17 -33.87
N ASN A 445 22.62 -16.87 -34.00
CA ASN A 445 23.12 -15.88 -33.06
C ASN A 445 21.96 -15.46 -32.16
N ILE A 446 22.16 -15.55 -30.85
CA ILE A 446 21.17 -15.16 -29.85
C ILE A 446 21.82 -14.15 -28.94
N GLU A 447 21.23 -12.96 -28.92
CA GLU A 447 21.71 -11.85 -28.11
C GLU A 447 20.72 -11.61 -26.98
N ASN A 448 21.21 -11.67 -25.75
CA ASN A 448 20.43 -11.26 -24.61
C ASN A 448 20.37 -9.73 -24.58
N GLY A 449 19.24 -9.17 -25.01
CA GLY A 449 18.99 -7.73 -24.96
C GLY A 449 18.60 -7.22 -23.56
N VAL A 450 18.43 -8.12 -22.59
CA VAL A 450 18.15 -7.78 -21.20
C VAL A 450 19.48 -7.83 -20.44
N ASP A 451 19.82 -6.78 -19.69
CA ASP A 451 21.05 -6.72 -18.88
C ASP A 451 20.94 -7.58 -17.60
N LEU A 452 20.30 -8.74 -17.72
CA LEU A 452 20.12 -9.74 -16.68
C LEU A 452 20.78 -11.04 -17.15
N PRO A 453 21.58 -11.71 -16.32
CA PRO A 453 22.10 -13.03 -16.64
C PRO A 453 20.92 -14.01 -16.78
N GLY A 454 20.94 -14.83 -17.82
CA GLY A 454 19.88 -15.80 -18.08
C GLY A 454 20.45 -17.05 -18.73
N ASN A 455 19.74 -18.16 -18.56
CA ASN A 455 20.00 -19.38 -19.30
C ASN A 455 18.92 -19.52 -20.38
N LEU A 456 19.32 -19.85 -21.59
CA LEU A 456 18.42 -20.20 -22.68
C LEU A 456 18.37 -21.72 -22.82
N ALA A 457 17.17 -22.27 -22.98
CA ALA A 457 16.96 -23.61 -23.51
C ALA A 457 15.95 -23.53 -24.66
N CYS A 458 16.37 -23.87 -25.87
CA CYS A 458 15.48 -23.91 -27.02
C CYS A 458 15.74 -25.15 -27.90
N THR A 459 14.69 -25.54 -28.63
CA THR A 459 14.71 -26.71 -29.47
C THR A 459 14.41 -26.30 -30.90
N LEU A 460 15.37 -26.47 -31.81
CA LEU A 460 15.16 -26.26 -33.23
C LEU A 460 14.69 -27.56 -33.88
N SER A 461 13.50 -27.55 -34.47
CA SER A 461 12.92 -28.69 -35.16
C SER A 461 12.84 -28.45 -36.66
N ALA A 462 13.35 -29.38 -37.47
CA ALA A 462 13.24 -29.36 -38.92
C ALA A 462 12.04 -30.20 -39.39
N SER A 463 11.45 -29.84 -40.53
CA SER A 463 10.29 -30.53 -41.13
C SER A 463 10.57 -32.00 -41.49
N ASN A 464 11.84 -32.37 -41.64
CA ASN A 464 12.28 -33.77 -41.83
C ASN A 464 12.40 -34.57 -40.53
N GLY A 465 11.95 -34.02 -39.40
CA GLY A 465 11.93 -34.66 -38.08
C GLY A 465 13.25 -34.62 -37.33
N LYS A 466 14.28 -33.92 -37.83
CA LYS A 466 15.52 -33.69 -37.09
C LYS A 466 15.32 -32.60 -36.03
N VAL A 467 15.99 -32.76 -34.90
CA VAL A 467 15.91 -31.86 -33.75
C VAL A 467 17.32 -31.49 -33.29
N LEU A 468 17.52 -30.24 -32.93
CA LEU A 468 18.73 -29.72 -32.30
C LEU A 468 18.35 -29.01 -31.00
N GLU A 469 18.87 -29.50 -29.88
CA GLU A 469 18.75 -28.85 -28.57
C GLU A 469 19.85 -27.82 -28.42
N ILE A 470 19.48 -26.64 -27.95
CA ILE A 470 20.36 -25.49 -27.77
C ILE A 470 20.22 -25.03 -26.32
N THR A 471 21.33 -25.00 -25.59
CA THR A 471 21.41 -24.47 -24.23
C THR A 471 22.54 -23.46 -24.15
N GLY A 472 22.33 -22.32 -23.50
CA GLY A 472 23.31 -21.23 -23.43
C GLY A 472 23.18 -20.37 -22.20
#